data_AF-V8PGU1-F1
#
_entry.id   AF-V8PGU1-F1
#
_cell.length_a   1.000
_cell.length_b   1.000
_cell.length_c   1.000
_cell.angle_alpha   90.00
_cell.angle_beta   90.00
_cell.angle_gamma   90.00
#
_symmetry.space_group_name_H-M   'P 1'
#
loop_
_entity.id
_entity.type
_entity.pdbx_description
1 polymer ?
#
loop_
_entity_poly.entity_id
_entity_poly.type
_entity_poly.pdbx_seq_one_letter_code
_entity_poly.pdbx_strand_id
1 'polypeptide(L)'
;MGKRNTSRFADLLLNQPQLFPQYYLRNESRERKLVIFEMLLNNRRATGNESLEENYVQDSKMGFVINAIYAMAHGLQNMHHALCPGHVGLCDAMKPIDGSKLLESLLNSSFTGVSGEEVRIDENGDAPGRYDIMNLQQIESNRYDYVHIGTWHEGVLNIDDNRIQMNKTEMVRSVCSDPCLKGQIKSYEKN
;
A
#
# COMPACT_ATOMS: atom_id res chain seq x y z
N MET A 1 10.07 -15.28 -26.90
CA MET A 1 8.80 -14.59 -27.20
C MET A 1 7.73 -15.18 -26.27
N GLY A 2 7.65 -14.67 -25.04
CA GLY A 2 6.81 -15.25 -23.97
C GLY A 2 5.70 -14.29 -23.59
N LYS A 3 4.45 -14.68 -23.85
CA LYS A 3 3.26 -13.96 -23.36
C LYS A 3 3.20 -14.12 -21.84
N ARG A 4 3.40 -13.04 -21.09
CA ARG A 4 3.16 -13.02 -19.65
C ARG A 4 1.67 -12.72 -19.42
N ASN A 5 1.01 -13.67 -18.76
CA ASN A 5 -0.38 -13.63 -18.33
C ASN A 5 -0.69 -12.36 -17.54
N THR A 6 -1.53 -11.48 -18.07
CA THR A 6 -2.17 -10.35 -17.37
C THR A 6 -3.42 -10.75 -16.58
N SER A 7 -3.72 -12.06 -16.46
CA SER A 7 -4.92 -12.58 -15.78
C SER A 7 -4.89 -12.45 -14.25
N ARG A 8 -3.74 -12.22 -13.62
CA ARG A 8 -3.61 -12.47 -12.17
C ARG A 8 -4.26 -11.42 -11.27
N PHE A 9 -4.51 -10.20 -11.77
CA PHE A 9 -5.15 -9.13 -10.98
C PHE A 9 -6.68 -9.21 -11.01
N ALA A 10 -7.28 -9.62 -12.13
CA ALA A 10 -8.73 -9.77 -12.24
C ALA A 10 -9.26 -11.02 -11.53
N ASP A 11 -8.47 -12.10 -11.48
CA ASP A 11 -8.85 -13.36 -10.82
C ASP A 11 -8.90 -13.27 -9.28
N LEU A 12 -8.25 -12.27 -8.67
CA LEU A 12 -8.23 -12.09 -7.22
C LEU A 12 -9.49 -11.41 -6.66
N LEU A 13 -10.25 -10.68 -7.48
CA LEU A 13 -11.35 -9.83 -7.00
C LEU A 13 -12.73 -10.47 -7.06
N LEU A 14 -12.92 -11.58 -7.78
CA LEU A 14 -14.25 -12.15 -8.04
C LEU A 14 -14.59 -13.41 -7.23
N ASN A 15 -13.73 -13.88 -6.33
CA ASN A 15 -13.90 -15.20 -5.71
C ASN A 15 -13.55 -15.30 -4.23
N GLN A 16 -14.01 -14.38 -3.38
CA GLN A 16 -13.87 -14.51 -1.91
C GLN A 16 -15.13 -14.08 -1.11
N PRO A 17 -16.29 -14.77 -1.19
CA PRO A 17 -17.43 -14.50 -0.31
C PRO A 17 -17.39 -15.28 1.03
N GLN A 18 -16.28 -15.94 1.40
CA GLN A 18 -16.26 -16.90 2.51
C GLN A 18 -15.10 -16.70 3.52
N LEU A 19 -14.49 -15.51 3.59
CA LEU A 19 -13.32 -15.28 4.45
C LEU A 19 -13.64 -14.77 5.87
N PHE A 20 -14.84 -14.22 6.12
CA PHE A 20 -15.18 -13.66 7.43
C PHE A 20 -15.07 -14.66 8.61
N PRO A 21 -15.56 -15.91 8.51
CA PRO A 21 -15.38 -16.89 9.57
C PRO A 21 -13.92 -17.39 9.71
N GLN A 22 -13.12 -17.35 8.63
CA GLN A 22 -11.77 -17.91 8.60
C GLN A 22 -10.68 -16.93 9.04
N TYR A 23 -10.90 -15.61 8.90
CA TYR A 23 -10.00 -14.58 9.45
C TYR A 23 -9.85 -14.68 10.98
N TYR A 24 -10.86 -15.20 11.69
CA TYR A 24 -10.82 -15.38 13.14
C TYR A 24 -9.82 -16.44 13.63
N LEU A 25 -9.40 -17.37 12.77
CA LEU A 25 -8.60 -18.53 13.17
C LEU A 25 -7.15 -18.47 12.68
N ARG A 26 -6.79 -17.51 11.84
CA ARG A 26 -5.49 -17.51 11.14
C ARG A 26 -4.71 -16.20 11.28
N ASN A 27 -4.45 -15.77 12.52
CA ASN A 27 -3.44 -14.76 12.80
C ASN A 27 -2.27 -15.38 13.58
N GLU A 28 -1.45 -16.13 12.84
CA GLU A 28 -0.10 -16.52 13.26
C GLU A 28 0.91 -15.59 12.55
N SER A 29 1.14 -14.40 13.10
CA SER A 29 2.39 -13.65 12.87
C SER A 29 2.53 -12.49 13.87
N ARG A 30 3.40 -12.74 14.87
CA ARG A 30 4.12 -11.78 15.72
C ARG A 30 3.29 -10.75 16.53
N GLU A 31 3.17 -11.08 17.82
CA GLU A 31 2.95 -10.19 18.99
C GLU A 31 1.60 -9.48 19.19
N ARG A 32 0.58 -9.67 18.36
CA ARG A 32 -0.75 -9.07 18.63
C ARG A 32 -1.85 -10.13 18.59
N LYS A 33 -2.29 -10.55 19.77
CA LYS A 33 -3.41 -11.48 19.92
C LYS A 33 -4.72 -10.72 19.73
N LEU A 34 -5.47 -11.08 18.69
CA LEU A 34 -6.85 -10.63 18.54
C LEU A 34 -7.69 -11.17 19.71
N VAL A 35 -8.63 -10.39 20.24
CA VAL A 35 -9.50 -10.77 21.39
C VAL A 35 -10.11 -12.17 21.22
N ILE A 36 -10.55 -12.50 20.01
CA ILE A 36 -11.16 -13.80 19.70
C ILE A 36 -10.13 -14.95 19.68
N PHE A 37 -8.90 -14.66 19.26
CA PHE A 37 -7.81 -15.63 19.33
C PHE A 37 -7.44 -15.93 20.81
N GLU A 38 -7.46 -14.91 21.68
CA GLU A 38 -7.29 -15.13 23.12
C GLU A 38 -8.42 -15.97 23.73
N MET A 39 -9.66 -15.80 23.26
CA MET A 39 -10.80 -16.57 23.73
C MET A 39 -10.69 -18.05 23.35
N LEU A 40 -10.26 -18.33 22.12
CA LEU A 40 -10.03 -19.71 21.65
C LEU A 40 -8.89 -20.39 22.38
N LEU A 41 -7.78 -19.68 22.62
CA LEU A 41 -6.64 -20.21 23.39
C LEU A 41 -6.99 -20.48 24.87
N ASN A 42 -7.88 -19.67 25.46
CA ASN A 42 -8.26 -19.78 26.86
C ASN A 42 -9.54 -20.60 27.11
N ASN A 43 -10.09 -21.26 26.08
CA ASN A 43 -11.38 -21.97 26.14
C ASN A 43 -12.50 -21.13 26.77
N ARG A 44 -12.49 -19.82 26.50
CA ARG A 44 -13.54 -18.89 26.95
C ARG A 44 -14.57 -18.77 25.85
N ARG A 45 -15.85 -18.89 26.23
CA ARG A 45 -16.95 -18.55 25.31
C ARG A 45 -17.03 -17.04 25.18
N ALA A 46 -17.35 -16.59 23.97
CA ALA A 46 -17.76 -15.21 23.75
C ALA A 46 -18.99 -14.90 24.61
N THR A 47 -18.94 -13.76 25.26
CA THR A 47 -19.95 -13.16 26.14
C THR A 47 -20.96 -12.33 25.35
N GLY A 48 -20.66 -11.98 24.10
CA GLY A 48 -21.44 -11.08 23.27
C GLY A 48 -21.16 -9.60 23.56
N ASN A 49 -20.24 -9.31 24.47
CA ASN A 49 -19.82 -7.96 24.84
C ASN A 49 -18.40 -7.63 24.37
N GLU A 50 -17.81 -8.48 23.54
CA GLU A 50 -16.50 -8.26 22.93
C GLU A 50 -16.53 -7.11 21.94
N SER A 51 -15.48 -6.29 21.93
CA SER A 51 -15.28 -5.24 20.94
C SER A 51 -14.00 -5.47 20.15
N LEU A 52 -14.03 -5.12 18.86
CA LEU A 52 -12.83 -5.06 18.02
C LEU A 52 -12.06 -3.75 18.19
N GLU A 53 -12.62 -2.78 18.91
CA GLU A 53 -11.98 -1.49 19.19
C GLU A 53 -10.79 -1.67 20.14
N GLU A 54 -10.88 -2.63 21.07
CA GLU A 54 -9.79 -2.95 21.98
C GLU A 54 -8.59 -3.53 21.20
N ASN A 55 -7.46 -2.81 21.24
CA ASN A 55 -6.23 -3.15 20.51
C ASN A 55 -6.39 -3.15 18.97
N TYR A 56 -7.35 -2.39 18.44
CA TYR A 56 -7.49 -2.22 16.99
C TYR A 56 -6.22 -1.61 16.39
N VAL A 57 -5.71 -2.24 15.35
CA VAL A 57 -4.65 -1.69 14.49
C VAL A 57 -5.12 -1.80 13.06
N GLN A 58 -5.29 -0.66 12.41
CA GLN A 58 -5.69 -0.62 11.00
C GLN A 58 -4.55 -1.15 10.12
N ASP A 59 -4.90 -1.93 9.10
CA ASP A 59 -3.93 -2.33 8.09
C ASP A 59 -3.45 -1.09 7.32
N SER A 60 -2.15 -0.82 7.39
CA SER A 60 -1.47 0.27 6.68
C SER A 60 -1.74 0.30 5.16
N LYS A 61 -2.18 -0.81 4.56
CA LYS A 61 -2.43 -0.96 3.13
C LYS A 61 -3.91 -0.94 2.77
N MET A 62 -4.81 -0.76 3.73
CA MET A 62 -6.25 -0.78 3.48
C MET A 62 -6.69 0.30 2.48
N GLY A 63 -6.02 1.46 2.48
CA GLY A 63 -6.28 2.53 1.51
C GLY A 63 -6.09 2.08 0.06
N PHE A 64 -5.07 1.27 -0.24
CA PHE A 64 -4.84 0.76 -1.59
C PHE A 64 -5.95 -0.17 -2.06
N VAL A 65 -6.50 -1.00 -1.16
CA VAL A 65 -7.62 -1.89 -1.47
C VAL A 65 -8.86 -1.06 -1.83
N ILE A 66 -9.15 -0.04 -1.03
CA ILE A 66 -10.30 0.85 -1.27
C ILE A 66 -10.11 1.60 -2.61
N ASN A 67 -8.93 2.16 -2.85
CA ASN A 67 -8.62 2.85 -4.10
C ASN A 67 -8.70 1.93 -5.32
N ALA A 68 -8.32 0.65 -5.21
CA ALA A 68 -8.47 -0.30 -6.32
C ALA A 68 -9.94 -0.53 -6.69
N ILE A 69 -10.83 -0.56 -5.69
CA ILE A 69 -12.28 -0.65 -5.92
C ILE A 69 -12.80 0.62 -6.59
N TYR A 70 -12.38 1.80 -6.11
CA TYR A 70 -12.74 3.07 -6.74
C TYR A 70 -12.22 3.20 -8.16
N ALA A 71 -11.00 2.73 -8.46
CA ALA A 71 -10.47 2.72 -9.82
C ALA A 71 -11.36 1.94 -10.77
N MET A 72 -11.81 0.75 -10.36
CA MET A 72 -12.77 -0.05 -11.14
C MET A 72 -14.11 0.66 -11.31
N ALA A 73 -14.64 1.29 -10.25
CA ALA A 73 -15.89 2.03 -10.31
C ALA A 73 -15.80 3.24 -11.25
N HIS A 74 -14.75 4.04 -11.16
CA HIS A 74 -14.50 5.18 -12.03
C HIS A 74 -14.27 4.75 -13.49
N GLY A 75 -13.51 3.67 -13.73
CA GLY A 75 -13.31 3.12 -15.07
C GLY A 75 -14.62 2.67 -15.72
N LEU A 76 -15.47 1.96 -14.97
CA LEU A 76 -16.81 1.55 -15.42
C LEU A 76 -17.74 2.75 -15.65
N GLN A 77 -17.68 3.76 -14.79
CA GLN A 77 -18.47 5.00 -14.93
C GLN A 77 -18.07 5.77 -16.19
N ASN A 78 -16.77 5.91 -16.46
CA ASN A 78 -16.26 6.58 -17.65
C ASN A 78 -16.65 5.82 -18.92
N MET A 79 -16.53 4.49 -18.91
CA MET A 79 -17.00 3.64 -20.01
C MET A 79 -18.51 3.79 -20.24
N HIS A 80 -19.30 3.85 -19.17
CA HIS A 80 -20.75 4.04 -19.24
C HIS A 80 -21.12 5.40 -19.82
N HIS A 81 -20.49 6.48 -19.37
CA HIS A 81 -20.71 7.82 -19.93
C HIS A 81 -20.39 7.89 -21.43
N ALA A 82 -19.36 7.16 -21.89
CA ALA A 82 -18.97 7.12 -23.29
C ALA A 82 -19.91 6.28 -24.16
N LEU A 83 -20.38 5.12 -23.66
CA LEU A 83 -21.13 4.15 -24.46
C LEU A 83 -22.65 4.24 -24.29
N CYS A 84 -23.13 4.77 -23.17
CA CYS A 84 -24.53 4.81 -22.78
C CYS A 84 -24.98 6.24 -22.36
N PRO A 85 -24.77 7.27 -23.21
CA PRO A 85 -25.08 8.66 -22.84
C PRO A 85 -26.57 8.84 -22.50
N GLY A 86 -26.85 9.39 -21.32
CA GLY A 86 -28.22 9.65 -20.84
C GLY A 86 -29.02 8.41 -20.43
N HIS A 87 -28.41 7.21 -20.42
CA HIS A 87 -29.07 5.98 -20.02
C HIS A 87 -28.87 5.71 -18.52
N VAL A 88 -29.90 5.24 -17.82
CA VAL A 88 -29.76 4.77 -16.43
C VAL A 88 -29.44 3.28 -16.43
N GLY A 89 -28.34 2.88 -15.77
CA GLY A 89 -27.85 1.50 -15.80
C GLY A 89 -27.27 1.09 -17.16
N LEU A 90 -26.97 -0.19 -17.33
CA LEU A 90 -26.28 -0.72 -18.52
C LEU A 90 -27.19 -0.73 -19.75
N CYS A 91 -26.70 -0.14 -20.85
CA CYS A 91 -27.26 -0.27 -22.20
C CYS A 91 -26.65 -1.47 -22.95
N ASP A 92 -27.16 -1.78 -24.15
CA ASP A 92 -26.73 -2.94 -24.93
C ASP A 92 -25.25 -2.89 -25.35
N ALA A 93 -24.68 -1.70 -25.48
CA ALA A 93 -23.26 -1.52 -25.79
C ALA A 93 -22.30 -1.97 -24.67
N MET A 94 -22.82 -2.22 -23.46
CA MET A 94 -22.08 -2.75 -22.32
C MET A 94 -22.54 -4.16 -21.91
N LYS A 95 -23.30 -4.85 -22.78
CA LYS A 95 -23.80 -6.22 -22.54
C LYS A 95 -23.37 -7.16 -23.68
N PRO A 96 -22.28 -7.94 -23.51
CA PRO A 96 -21.37 -7.97 -22.38
C PRO A 96 -20.39 -6.77 -22.39
N ILE A 97 -19.68 -6.57 -21.27
CA ILE A 97 -18.62 -5.56 -21.19
C ILE A 97 -17.43 -6.00 -22.03
N ASP A 98 -16.96 -5.11 -22.92
CA ASP A 98 -15.72 -5.28 -23.66
C ASP A 98 -14.52 -4.91 -22.78
N GLY A 99 -13.70 -5.92 -22.44
CA GLY A 99 -12.52 -5.74 -21.60
C GLY A 99 -11.47 -4.77 -22.18
N SER A 100 -11.38 -4.64 -23.50
CA SER A 100 -10.43 -3.72 -24.13
C SER A 100 -10.85 -2.28 -23.94
N LYS A 101 -12.15 -2.00 -24.10
CA LYS A 101 -12.74 -0.67 -23.83
C LYS A 101 -12.72 -0.32 -22.34
N LEU A 102 -12.91 -1.32 -21.47
CA LEU A 102 -12.78 -1.13 -20.03
C LEU A 102 -11.33 -0.78 -19.66
N LEU A 103 -10.33 -1.49 -20.22
CA LEU A 103 -8.92 -1.18 -19.97
C LEU A 103 -8.58 0.25 -20.43
N GLU A 104 -9.01 0.66 -21.62
CA GLU A 104 -8.84 2.03 -22.10
C GLU A 104 -9.48 3.06 -21.15
N SER A 105 -10.69 2.77 -20.66
CA SER A 105 -11.39 3.63 -19.70
C SER A 105 -10.70 3.71 -18.33
N LEU A 106 -10.06 2.62 -17.90
CA LEU A 106 -9.27 2.57 -16.67
C LEU A 106 -7.97 3.39 -16.79
N LEU A 107 -7.24 3.23 -17.89
CA LEU A 107 -5.99 3.97 -18.15
C LEU A 107 -6.24 5.48 -18.27
N ASN A 108 -7.40 5.89 -18.80
CA ASN A 108 -7.79 7.29 -18.94
C ASN A 108 -8.53 7.85 -17.71
N SER A 109 -8.65 7.08 -16.62
CA SER A 109 -9.34 7.52 -15.41
C SER A 109 -8.35 8.10 -14.39
N SER A 110 -8.73 9.24 -13.80
CA SER A 110 -8.10 9.78 -12.61
C SER A 110 -9.16 10.19 -11.59
N PHE A 111 -8.84 10.03 -10.32
CA PHE A 111 -9.74 10.40 -9.22
C PHE A 111 -8.93 10.70 -7.95
N THR A 112 -9.58 11.36 -6.99
CA THR A 112 -8.99 11.60 -5.67
C THR A 112 -9.21 10.37 -4.79
N GLY A 113 -8.11 9.74 -4.35
CA GLY A 113 -8.09 8.59 -3.47
C GLY A 113 -8.53 8.92 -2.04
N VAL A 114 -8.68 7.89 -1.23
CA VAL A 114 -9.20 8.01 0.16
C VAL A 114 -8.30 8.82 1.09
N SER A 115 -7.02 9.01 0.75
CA SER A 115 -6.08 9.82 1.55
C SER A 115 -5.83 11.19 0.90
N GLY A 116 -6.64 11.58 -0.08
CA GLY A 116 -6.55 12.87 -0.79
C GLY A 116 -5.52 12.92 -1.92
N GLU A 117 -4.85 11.81 -2.22
CA GLU A 117 -3.91 11.68 -3.33
C GLU A 117 -4.61 11.58 -4.68
N GLU A 118 -3.97 12.02 -5.76
CA GLU A 118 -4.42 11.69 -7.11
C GLU A 118 -4.07 10.23 -7.42
N VAL A 119 -5.09 9.43 -7.72
CA VAL A 119 -4.94 8.07 -8.21
C VAL A 119 -5.16 8.06 -9.72
N ARG A 120 -4.16 7.56 -10.45
CA ARG A 120 -4.17 7.36 -11.90
C ARG A 120 -3.32 6.14 -12.24
N ILE A 121 -3.53 5.58 -13.42
CA ILE A 121 -2.78 4.45 -13.94
C ILE A 121 -1.99 4.93 -15.15
N ASP A 122 -0.69 4.68 -15.18
CA ASP A 122 0.15 5.03 -16.32
C ASP A 122 0.00 4.02 -17.48
N GLU A 123 0.70 4.27 -18.59
CA GLU A 123 0.70 3.40 -19.77
C GLU A 123 1.20 1.96 -19.51
N ASN A 124 1.93 1.74 -18.42
CA ASN A 124 2.42 0.42 -18.00
C ASN A 124 1.46 -0.30 -17.06
N GLY A 125 0.41 0.37 -16.58
CA GLY A 125 -0.52 -0.19 -15.60
C GLY A 125 -0.14 0.13 -14.14
N ASP A 126 0.79 1.06 -13.91
CA ASP A 126 1.32 1.39 -12.59
C ASP A 126 0.74 2.71 -12.06
N ALA A 127 0.49 2.75 -10.74
CA ALA A 127 0.12 3.98 -10.05
C ALA A 127 1.37 4.78 -9.63
N PRO A 128 1.29 6.12 -9.54
CA PRO A 128 2.41 6.94 -9.10
C PRO A 128 2.91 6.52 -7.71
N GLY A 129 4.22 6.33 -7.59
CA GLY A 129 4.86 5.92 -6.34
C GLY A 129 4.88 7.04 -5.30
N ARG A 130 4.39 6.73 -4.09
CA ARG A 130 4.47 7.60 -2.91
C ARG A 130 4.90 6.76 -1.71
N TYR A 131 5.87 7.27 -0.95
CA TYR A 131 6.40 6.58 0.21
C TYR A 131 6.51 7.50 1.41
N ASP A 132 6.12 6.97 2.56
CA ASP A 132 6.45 7.54 3.86
C ASP A 132 7.80 6.98 4.31
N ILE A 133 8.64 7.85 4.83
CA ILE A 133 9.96 7.53 5.36
C ILE A 133 9.84 7.50 6.88
N MET A 134 10.08 6.32 7.44
CA MET A 134 9.97 6.08 8.87
C MET A 134 11.36 5.83 9.46
N ASN A 135 11.57 6.27 10.69
CA ASN A 135 12.76 6.00 11.48
C ASN A 135 12.36 5.23 12.74
N LEU A 136 13.04 4.12 13.04
CA LEU A 136 12.80 3.37 14.27
C LEU A 136 13.49 4.09 15.43
N GLN A 137 12.69 4.62 16.35
CA GLN A 137 13.13 5.49 17.42
C GLN A 137 12.83 4.88 18.79
N GLN A 138 13.71 5.11 19.75
CA GLN A 138 13.45 4.85 21.15
C GLN A 138 12.59 5.98 21.73
N ILE A 139 11.33 5.68 22.01
CA ILE A 139 10.35 6.64 22.57
C ILE A 139 10.42 6.66 24.10
N GLU A 140 10.68 5.50 24.71
CA GLU A 140 10.85 5.34 26.17
C GLU A 140 11.98 4.34 26.47
N SER A 141 12.40 4.25 27.73
CA SER A 141 13.37 3.23 28.16
C SER A 141 12.93 1.84 27.72
N ASN A 142 13.71 1.21 26.83
CA ASN A 142 13.43 -0.10 26.25
C ASN A 142 12.15 -0.22 25.39
N ARG A 143 11.57 0.90 24.92
CA ARG A 143 10.44 0.90 23.99
C ARG A 143 10.78 1.63 22.70
N TYR A 144 10.56 0.97 21.57
CA TYR A 144 10.85 1.49 20.24
C TYR A 144 9.58 1.59 19.40
N ASP A 145 9.50 2.62 18.56
CA ASP A 145 8.40 2.78 17.62
C ASP A 145 8.87 3.45 16.32
N TYR A 146 8.09 3.29 15.26
CA TYR A 146 8.33 3.92 13.97
C TYR A 146 7.79 5.34 13.97
N VAL A 147 8.68 6.32 13.81
CA VAL A 147 8.34 7.74 13.71
C VAL A 147 8.47 8.19 12.26
N HIS A 148 7.43 8.85 11.75
CA HIS A 148 7.44 9.45 10.43
C HIS A 148 8.38 10.64 10.38
N ILE A 149 9.38 10.61 9.49
CA ILE A 149 10.43 11.64 9.36
C ILE A 149 10.45 12.30 7.98
N GLY A 150 9.67 11.84 7.02
CA GLY A 150 9.70 12.40 5.68
C GLY A 150 8.87 11.64 4.67
N THR A 151 8.82 12.16 3.45
CA THR A 151 8.05 11.61 2.34
C THR A 151 8.89 11.60 1.07
N TRP A 152 8.63 10.63 0.20
CA TRP A 152 9.10 10.64 -1.18
C TRP A 152 7.90 10.58 -2.12
N HIS A 153 7.88 11.45 -3.12
CA HIS A 153 6.83 11.50 -4.13
C HIS A 153 7.38 12.00 -5.46
N GLU A 154 7.24 11.21 -6.52
CA GLU A 154 7.63 11.57 -7.90
C GLU A 154 9.04 12.19 -8.01
N GLY A 155 10.02 11.57 -7.34
CA GLY A 155 11.41 12.02 -7.34
C GLY A 155 11.73 13.13 -6.34
N VAL A 156 10.73 13.71 -5.68
CA VAL A 156 10.93 14.73 -4.64
C VAL A 156 11.05 14.04 -3.28
N LEU A 157 12.24 14.18 -2.66
CA LEU A 157 12.51 13.74 -1.31
C LEU A 157 12.34 14.90 -0.33
N ASN A 158 11.50 14.72 0.67
CA ASN A 158 11.34 15.66 1.79
C ASN A 158 11.62 14.93 3.10
N ILE A 159 12.69 15.30 3.79
CA ILE A 159 13.09 14.70 5.08
C ILE A 159 13.28 15.82 6.09
N ASP A 160 12.80 15.61 7.32
CA ASP A 160 13.12 16.45 8.46
C ASP A 160 14.29 15.84 9.23
N ASP A 161 15.50 16.34 8.94
CA ASP A 161 16.74 15.87 9.55
C ASP A 161 16.74 16.00 11.08
N ASN A 162 16.00 16.97 11.64
CA ASN A 162 15.92 17.18 13.08
C ASN A 162 15.08 16.11 13.79
N ARG A 163 14.23 15.40 13.05
CA ARG A 163 13.39 14.32 13.59
C ARG A 163 14.08 12.97 13.51
N ILE A 164 15.25 12.86 12.89
CA ILE A 164 15.98 11.59 12.81
C ILE A 164 16.65 11.32 14.16
N GLN A 165 16.32 10.20 14.80
CA GLN A 165 17.06 9.74 15.96
C GLN A 165 18.22 8.87 15.51
N MET A 166 19.42 9.24 15.95
CA MET A 166 20.62 8.42 15.82
C MET A 166 21.18 8.13 17.21
N ASN A 167 21.65 6.91 17.43
CA ASN A 167 22.30 6.51 18.69
C ASN A 167 23.67 7.18 18.90
N LYS A 168 24.15 7.97 17.93
CA LYS A 168 25.42 8.68 17.96
C LYS A 168 25.18 10.17 17.71
N THR A 169 26.06 11.01 18.26
CA THR A 169 26.03 12.47 18.11
C THR A 169 26.23 12.95 16.67
N GLU A 170 26.70 12.09 15.77
CA GLU A 170 26.93 12.41 14.36
C GLU A 170 26.25 11.40 13.42
N MET A 171 25.92 11.89 12.23
CA MET A 171 25.32 11.09 11.16
C MET A 171 26.21 9.90 10.78
N VAL A 172 25.63 8.71 10.65
CA VAL A 172 26.40 7.51 10.28
C VAL A 172 26.95 7.67 8.86
N ARG A 173 28.28 7.66 8.74
CA ARG A 173 28.96 7.78 7.47
C ARG A 173 29.26 6.41 6.88
N SER A 174 28.70 6.11 5.70
CA SER A 174 28.96 4.86 4.98
C SER A 174 29.82 5.13 3.75
N VAL A 175 31.15 5.00 3.92
CA VAL A 175 32.14 5.15 2.84
C VAL A 175 33.09 3.95 2.84
N CYS A 176 33.48 3.48 1.65
CA CYS A 176 34.47 2.41 1.52
C CYS A 176 35.89 2.88 1.92
N SER A 177 36.21 4.14 1.62
CA SER A 177 37.47 4.78 2.00
C SER A 177 37.27 6.27 2.20
N ASP A 178 38.00 6.83 3.16
CA ASP A 178 37.98 8.26 3.43
C ASP A 178 38.40 9.08 2.19
N PRO A 179 37.88 10.31 2.05
CA PRO A 179 38.29 11.22 1.01
C PRO A 179 39.76 11.57 1.23
N CYS A 180 40.52 11.54 0.14
CA CYS A 180 41.92 11.97 0.13
C CYS A 180 42.05 13.41 0.59
N LEU A 181 43.18 13.73 1.24
CA LEU A 181 43.55 15.12 1.46
C LEU A 181 43.78 15.81 0.11
N LYS A 182 43.64 17.13 0.06
CA LYS A 182 43.94 17.91 -1.15
C LYS A 182 45.37 17.60 -1.61
N GLY A 183 45.53 17.21 -2.87
CA GLY A 183 46.82 16.83 -3.46
C GLY A 183 47.17 15.32 -3.37
N GLN A 184 46.31 14.50 -2.76
CA GLN A 184 46.43 13.05 -2.77
C GLN A 184 45.44 12.41 -3.76
N ILE A 185 45.77 11.22 -4.26
CA ILE A 185 44.94 10.41 -5.16
C ILE A 185 44.64 9.04 -4.53
N LYS A 186 43.42 8.52 -4.76
CA LYS A 186 43.06 7.16 -4.35
C LYS A 186 43.79 6.14 -5.22
N SER A 187 44.49 5.20 -4.60
CA SER A 187 45.02 4.01 -5.28
C SER A 187 43.93 2.94 -5.39
N TYR A 188 43.76 2.38 -6.58
CA TYR A 188 42.84 1.26 -6.82
C TYR A 188 43.67 -0.01 -7.04
N GLU A 189 43.60 -0.98 -6.13
CA GLU A 189 44.13 -2.32 -6.40
C GLU A 189 43.08 -3.12 -7.18
N LYS A 190 43.50 -3.69 -8.32
CA LYS A 190 42.68 -4.66 -9.06
C LYS A 190 42.93 -6.04 -8.48
N ASN A 191 41.90 -6.62 -7.88
CA ASN A 191 41.83 -8.07 -7.63
C ASN A 191 41.38 -8.79 -8.91
#